data_AF-A0A8T3WUJ6-F1
#
_entry.id   AF-A0A8T3WUJ6-F1
#
_cell.length_a   1.000
_cell.length_b   1.000
_cell.length_c   1.000
_cell.angle_alpha   90.00
_cell.angle_beta   90.00
_cell.angle_gamma   90.00
#
_symmetry.space_group_name_H-M   'P 1'
#
loop_
_entity.id
_entity.type
_entity.pdbx_description
1 polymer ?
#
loop_
_entity_poly.entity_id
_entity_poly.type
_entity_poly.pdbx_seq_one_letter_code
_entity_poly.pdbx_strand_id
1 'polypeptide(L)'
;MKFNTYFGKPIKGAYEDYIERAKNTREENNREAIGTTGINSTLENPRDYIQIPGINGIHRNPIAISKFEVQGMNGKNYEDTHRAVFQLEKGLYIPTPAIFMQHFKNIIDTYQNNQTIFDASGNPISKEEHEEIYRHLTTDFKDIYGNNQPGAWTWLNAGFVQGTGFNNLDLETIIGINADGTFKTRKEPLLPCLNKDAYAEIMFNAQGIATTKTRKQEYKRGENIYFYNPVKGAVAGFRSNSGRADLGCGRNPAGSNSSLGVRAARDKV
;
A
#
# COMPACT_ATOMS: atom_id res chain seq x y z
N MET A 1 -7.16 -15.79 -56.76
CA MET A 1 -7.10 -14.95 -55.55
C MET A 1 -6.13 -15.58 -54.57
N LYS A 2 -5.02 -14.90 -54.23
CA LYS A 2 -4.10 -15.36 -53.18
C LYS A 2 -4.63 -14.85 -51.84
N PHE A 3 -4.89 -15.74 -50.90
CA PHE A 3 -5.24 -15.37 -49.53
C PHE A 3 -3.96 -15.13 -48.72
N ASN A 4 -3.90 -14.03 -47.97
CA ASN A 4 -2.82 -13.79 -47.03
C ASN A 4 -2.94 -14.80 -45.86
N THR A 5 -1.83 -15.46 -45.55
CA THR A 5 -1.68 -16.40 -44.44
C THR A 5 -0.56 -15.92 -43.53
N TYR A 6 -0.76 -15.95 -42.21
CA TYR A 6 0.29 -15.75 -41.21
C TYR A 6 0.40 -17.05 -40.41
N PHE A 7 1.60 -17.66 -40.38
CA PHE A 7 1.83 -19.02 -39.82
C PHE A 7 0.91 -20.13 -40.38
N GLY A 8 0.67 -20.14 -41.69
CA GLY A 8 0.00 -21.27 -42.36
C GLY A 8 -1.50 -21.41 -42.08
N LYS A 9 -2.14 -20.46 -41.38
CA LYS A 9 -3.59 -20.45 -41.15
C LYS A 9 -4.26 -19.31 -41.94
N PRO A 10 -5.47 -19.53 -42.51
CA PRO A 10 -6.22 -18.48 -43.19
C PRO A 10 -6.53 -17.32 -42.22
N ILE A 11 -6.24 -16.08 -42.62
CA ILE A 11 -6.46 -14.88 -41.79
C ILE A 11 -7.96 -14.55 -41.66
N LYS A 12 -8.79 -15.03 -42.59
CA LYS A 12 -10.24 -14.78 -42.59
C LYS A 12 -10.92 -15.68 -41.55
N GLY A 13 -11.56 -15.08 -40.55
CA GLY A 13 -12.12 -15.75 -39.36
C GLY A 13 -11.36 -15.46 -38.07
N ALA A 14 -10.01 -15.44 -38.08
CA ALA A 14 -9.22 -15.25 -36.86
C ALA A 14 -9.33 -13.82 -36.27
N TYR A 15 -9.47 -12.81 -37.14
CA TYR A 15 -9.69 -11.43 -36.71
C TYR A 15 -11.12 -11.21 -36.21
N GLU A 16 -12.11 -11.87 -36.83
CA GLU A 16 -13.51 -11.83 -36.41
C GLU A 16 -13.67 -12.52 -35.04
N ASP A 17 -13.06 -13.69 -34.86
CA ASP A 17 -12.94 -14.39 -33.56
C ASP A 17 -12.25 -13.56 -32.48
N TYR A 18 -11.27 -12.73 -32.85
CA TYR A 18 -10.58 -11.84 -31.91
C TYR A 18 -11.48 -10.69 -31.48
N ILE A 19 -12.19 -10.08 -32.43
CA ILE A 19 -13.15 -8.99 -32.17
C ILE A 19 -14.32 -9.51 -31.31
N GLU A 20 -14.83 -10.70 -31.60
CA GLU A 20 -15.93 -11.32 -30.86
C GLU A 20 -15.50 -11.73 -29.44
N ARG A 21 -14.31 -12.31 -29.28
CA ARG A 21 -13.72 -12.54 -27.94
C ARG A 21 -13.52 -11.24 -27.18
N ALA A 22 -12.99 -10.20 -27.81
CA ALA A 22 -12.79 -8.90 -27.16
C ALA A 22 -14.11 -8.22 -26.74
N LYS A 23 -15.19 -8.41 -27.50
CA LYS A 23 -16.53 -7.94 -27.13
C LYS A 23 -17.11 -8.74 -25.97
N ASN A 24 -16.99 -10.07 -25.98
CA ASN A 24 -17.48 -10.92 -24.89
C ASN A 24 -16.70 -10.68 -23.59
N THR A 25 -15.36 -10.49 -23.66
CA THR A 25 -14.56 -10.10 -22.48
C THR A 25 -14.93 -8.71 -21.97
N ARG A 26 -15.35 -7.77 -22.84
CA ARG A 26 -15.81 -6.44 -22.42
C ARG A 26 -17.22 -6.47 -21.82
N GLU A 27 -18.08 -7.37 -22.27
CA GLU A 27 -19.40 -7.61 -21.66
C GLU A 27 -19.30 -8.40 -20.35
N GLU A 28 -18.37 -9.35 -20.21
CA GLU A 28 -18.04 -10.01 -18.94
C GLU A 28 -17.44 -9.01 -17.93
N ASN A 29 -16.50 -8.16 -18.35
CA ASN A 29 -15.94 -7.10 -17.49
C ASN A 29 -16.95 -6.01 -17.10
N ASN A 30 -17.99 -5.78 -17.92
CA ASN A 30 -19.09 -4.86 -17.57
C ASN A 30 -20.18 -5.54 -16.72
N ARG A 31 -20.31 -6.88 -16.77
CA ARG A 31 -21.16 -7.66 -15.85
C ARG A 31 -20.48 -7.91 -14.51
N GLU A 32 -19.16 -7.87 -14.45
CA GLU A 32 -18.35 -7.71 -13.23
C GLU A 32 -18.17 -6.24 -12.83
N ALA A 33 -19.21 -5.41 -13.01
CA ALA A 33 -19.45 -4.35 -12.04
C ALA A 33 -19.77 -5.05 -10.71
N ILE A 34 -18.70 -5.42 -10.00
CA ILE A 34 -18.69 -6.17 -8.75
C ILE A 34 -19.75 -5.56 -7.85
N GLY A 35 -20.83 -6.30 -7.66
CA GLY A 35 -21.76 -6.05 -6.58
C GLY A 35 -20.96 -6.04 -5.30
N THR A 36 -20.84 -4.85 -4.70
CA THR A 36 -20.28 -4.65 -3.37
C THR A 36 -21.21 -5.34 -2.37
N THR A 37 -20.98 -6.62 -2.14
CA THR A 37 -21.50 -7.31 -0.96
C THR A 37 -20.98 -6.55 0.26
N GLY A 38 -21.87 -5.83 0.93
CA GLY A 38 -21.59 -5.10 2.16
C GLY A 38 -20.87 -5.99 3.16
N ILE A 39 -19.89 -5.41 3.83
CA ILE A 39 -18.96 -6.14 4.70
C ILE A 39 -19.56 -6.22 6.10
N ASN A 40 -19.71 -7.43 6.64
CA ASN A 40 -19.92 -7.66 8.08
C ASN A 40 -18.58 -7.49 8.81
N SER A 41 -18.03 -6.26 8.85
CA SER A 41 -16.77 -6.01 9.54
C SER A 41 -17.05 -5.85 11.03
N THR A 42 -16.36 -6.62 11.87
CA THR A 42 -16.25 -6.38 13.31
C THR A 42 -15.40 -5.15 13.65
N LEU A 43 -15.23 -4.20 12.72
CA LEU A 43 -14.59 -2.90 12.94
C LEU A 43 -15.55 -2.03 13.73
N GLU A 44 -15.05 -1.33 14.76
CA GLU A 44 -15.85 -0.38 15.51
C GLU A 44 -16.39 0.76 14.61
N ASN A 45 -15.56 1.24 13.66
CA ASN A 45 -15.91 2.31 12.72
C ASN A 45 -15.46 1.99 11.28
N PRO A 46 -16.15 1.09 10.55
CA PRO A 46 -15.73 0.66 9.21
C PRO A 46 -15.71 1.77 8.17
N ARG A 47 -16.47 2.85 8.39
CA ARG A 47 -16.45 4.05 7.54
C ARG A 47 -15.11 4.77 7.57
N ASP A 48 -14.27 4.56 8.58
CA ASP A 48 -12.94 5.19 8.70
C ASP A 48 -11.85 4.41 7.95
N TYR A 49 -12.21 3.30 7.30
CA TYR A 49 -11.30 2.41 6.60
C TYR A 49 -11.67 2.33 5.12
N ILE A 50 -10.66 2.15 4.27
CA ILE A 50 -10.78 2.04 2.81
C ILE A 50 -10.47 0.60 2.42
N GLN A 51 -11.29 0.02 1.53
CA GLN A 51 -10.99 -1.30 0.97
C GLN A 51 -9.81 -1.23 0.01
N ILE A 52 -8.88 -2.19 0.09
CA ILE A 52 -7.77 -2.28 -0.84
C ILE A 52 -8.03 -3.44 -1.82
N PRO A 53 -8.39 -3.16 -3.09
CA PRO A 53 -8.66 -4.21 -4.06
C PRO A 53 -7.36 -4.93 -4.48
N GLY A 54 -7.49 -6.22 -4.80
CA GLY A 54 -6.41 -7.01 -5.40
C GLY A 54 -5.28 -7.44 -4.45
N ILE A 55 -5.40 -7.19 -3.15
CA ILE A 55 -4.43 -7.64 -2.15
C ILE A 55 -5.12 -8.20 -0.92
N ASN A 56 -4.51 -9.25 -0.36
CA ASN A 56 -4.89 -9.80 0.93
C ASN A 56 -3.94 -9.31 2.00
N GLY A 57 -4.44 -9.20 3.22
CA GLY A 57 -3.60 -8.81 4.34
C GLY A 57 -2.83 -9.98 4.95
N ILE A 58 -2.28 -9.77 6.14
CA ILE A 58 -1.27 -10.67 6.72
C ILE A 58 -1.82 -12.07 7.06
N HIS A 59 -3.13 -12.20 7.27
CA HIS A 59 -3.84 -13.46 7.48
C HIS A 59 -4.58 -13.96 6.22
N ARG A 60 -4.25 -13.43 5.03
CA ARG A 60 -4.73 -13.90 3.71
C ARG A 60 -6.20 -13.66 3.40
N ASN A 61 -6.85 -12.74 4.11
CA ASN A 61 -8.20 -12.29 3.76
C ASN A 61 -8.15 -10.91 3.08
N PRO A 62 -9.23 -10.50 2.39
CA PRO A 62 -9.33 -9.13 1.89
C PRO A 62 -9.11 -8.13 3.01
N ILE A 63 -8.60 -6.94 2.72
CA ILE A 63 -8.10 -6.03 3.75
C ILE A 63 -8.71 -4.63 3.61
N ALA A 64 -8.83 -3.94 4.74
CA ALA A 64 -9.08 -2.51 4.76
C ALA A 64 -8.00 -1.77 5.59
N ILE A 65 -7.74 -0.51 5.22
CA ILE A 65 -6.74 0.37 5.88
C ILE A 65 -7.39 1.69 6.28
N SER A 66 -7.01 2.25 7.43
CA SER A 66 -7.54 3.53 7.88
C SER A 66 -7.27 4.66 6.87
N LYS A 67 -8.25 5.55 6.69
CA LYS A 67 -8.19 6.71 5.78
C LYS A 67 -7.04 7.65 6.11
N PHE A 68 -6.73 7.77 7.40
CA PHE A 68 -5.65 8.59 7.97
C PHE A 68 -4.94 7.83 9.10
N GLU A 69 -3.87 8.42 9.64
CA GLU A 69 -3.19 7.89 10.81
C GLU A 69 -4.10 7.90 12.04
N VAL A 70 -3.92 6.89 12.90
CA VAL A 70 -4.75 6.69 14.10
C VAL A 70 -4.36 7.70 15.18
N GLN A 71 -5.36 8.35 15.78
CA GLN A 71 -5.18 9.31 16.87
C GLN A 71 -4.47 8.67 18.08
N GLY A 72 -3.57 9.42 18.72
CA GLY A 72 -2.82 8.94 19.90
C GLY A 72 -1.69 7.94 19.63
N MET A 73 -1.42 7.61 18.36
CA MET A 73 -0.29 6.74 17.97
C MET A 73 1.01 7.50 17.72
N ASN A 74 0.96 8.83 17.72
CA ASN A 74 2.09 9.68 17.40
C ASN A 74 3.14 9.73 18.52
N GLY A 75 4.39 10.05 18.20
CA GLY A 75 5.48 10.14 19.18
C GLY A 75 5.96 8.79 19.72
N LYS A 76 5.47 7.67 19.19
CA LYS A 76 5.89 6.32 19.55
C LYS A 76 6.98 5.81 18.61
N ASN A 77 7.90 5.01 19.15
CA ASN A 77 8.87 4.28 18.34
C ASN A 77 8.21 3.07 17.66
N TYR A 78 8.96 2.37 16.81
CA TYR A 78 8.42 1.26 16.02
C TYR A 78 7.75 0.17 16.87
N GLU A 79 8.40 -0.25 17.95
CA GLU A 79 7.89 -1.32 18.82
C GLU A 79 6.67 -0.86 19.62
N ASP A 80 6.74 0.33 20.22
CA ASP A 80 5.65 0.89 21.02
C ASP A 80 4.39 1.14 20.16
N THR A 81 4.56 1.55 18.91
CA THR A 81 3.45 1.68 17.96
C THR A 81 2.80 0.32 17.69
N HIS A 82 3.59 -0.74 17.45
CA HIS A 82 3.04 -2.09 17.25
C HIS A 82 2.24 -2.55 18.47
N ARG A 83 2.80 -2.42 19.68
CA ARG A 83 2.12 -2.78 20.94
C ARG A 83 0.83 -2.02 21.11
N ALA A 84 0.84 -0.71 20.86
CA ALA A 84 -0.34 0.13 20.99
C ALA A 84 -1.44 -0.29 20.00
N VAL A 85 -1.10 -0.57 18.73
CA VAL A 85 -2.07 -1.02 17.73
C VAL A 85 -2.73 -2.35 18.12
N PHE A 86 -1.95 -3.32 18.63
CA PHE A 86 -2.51 -4.59 19.10
C PHE A 86 -3.45 -4.44 20.31
N GLN A 87 -3.34 -3.35 21.07
CA GLN A 87 -4.18 -3.05 22.24
C GLN A 87 -5.44 -2.26 21.89
N LEU A 88 -5.50 -1.58 20.73
CA LEU A 88 -6.66 -0.77 20.33
C LEU A 88 -7.91 -1.62 20.12
N GLU A 89 -7.82 -2.55 19.17
CA GLU A 89 -8.93 -3.40 18.78
C GLU A 89 -8.37 -4.74 18.30
N LYS A 90 -9.05 -5.83 18.67
CA LYS A 90 -8.62 -7.18 18.33
C LYS A 90 -8.53 -7.35 16.80
N GLY A 91 -7.32 -7.62 16.32
CA GLY A 91 -7.05 -7.92 14.91
C GLY A 91 -6.56 -6.74 14.07
N LEU A 92 -6.40 -5.55 14.66
CA LEU A 92 -5.68 -4.46 14.00
C LEU A 92 -4.17 -4.73 13.98
N TYR A 93 -3.53 -4.27 12.91
CA TYR A 93 -2.08 -4.34 12.76
C TYR A 93 -1.54 -3.18 11.90
N ILE A 94 -0.23 -2.97 11.95
CA ILE A 94 0.47 -2.01 11.09
C ILE A 94 0.63 -2.63 9.69
N PRO A 95 0.24 -1.97 8.58
CA PRO A 95 0.34 -2.51 7.23
C PRO A 95 1.81 -2.74 6.85
N THR A 96 2.07 -3.83 6.14
CA THR A 96 3.35 -4.07 5.47
C THR A 96 3.53 -3.09 4.31
N PRO A 97 4.75 -2.91 3.77
CA PRO A 97 4.94 -2.11 2.57
C PRO A 97 4.11 -2.63 1.37
N ALA A 98 3.95 -3.95 1.21
CA ALA A 98 3.09 -4.52 0.17
C ALA A 98 1.65 -3.99 0.25
N ILE A 99 1.07 -4.00 1.45
CA ILE A 99 -0.29 -3.50 1.71
C ILE A 99 -0.36 -1.99 1.48
N PHE A 100 0.53 -1.23 2.13
CA PHE A 100 0.46 0.23 2.12
C PHE A 100 0.76 0.79 0.73
N MET A 101 1.74 0.25 0.02
CA MET A 101 2.10 0.75 -1.32
C MET A 101 1.05 0.36 -2.36
N GLN A 102 0.36 -0.77 -2.20
CA GLN A 102 -0.81 -1.10 -3.02
C GLN A 102 -1.96 -0.12 -2.76
N HIS A 103 -2.22 0.24 -1.50
CA HIS A 103 -3.17 1.29 -1.13
C HIS A 103 -2.80 2.63 -1.76
N PHE A 104 -1.54 3.06 -1.60
CA PHE A 104 -1.02 4.30 -2.18
C PHE A 104 -1.22 4.35 -3.70
N LYS A 105 -0.84 3.28 -4.41
CA LYS A 105 -1.05 3.15 -5.85
C LYS A 105 -2.54 3.22 -6.22
N ASN A 106 -3.39 2.50 -5.49
CA ASN A 106 -4.84 2.50 -5.72
C ASN A 106 -5.44 3.90 -5.57
N ILE A 107 -5.04 4.67 -4.56
CA ILE A 107 -5.53 6.04 -4.36
C ILE A 107 -5.10 6.96 -5.52
N ILE A 108 -3.85 6.84 -5.98
CA ILE A 108 -3.35 7.63 -7.12
C ILE A 108 -4.10 7.28 -8.40
N ASP A 109 -4.19 5.99 -8.73
CA ASP A 109 -4.82 5.52 -9.96
C ASP A 109 -6.30 5.92 -9.98
N THR A 110 -7.03 5.69 -8.88
CA THR A 110 -8.45 6.02 -8.82
C THR A 110 -8.70 7.52 -8.86
N TYR A 111 -7.87 8.34 -8.22
CA TYR A 111 -8.00 9.80 -8.28
C TYR A 111 -7.74 10.33 -9.70
N GLN A 112 -6.67 9.87 -10.36
CA GLN A 112 -6.31 10.29 -11.72
C GLN A 112 -7.35 9.87 -12.75
N ASN A 113 -8.02 8.73 -12.55
CA ASN A 113 -9.03 8.20 -13.46
C ASN A 113 -10.46 8.54 -13.04
N ASN A 114 -10.67 9.36 -12.00
CA ASN A 114 -11.99 9.72 -11.45
C ASN A 114 -12.86 8.47 -11.17
N GLN A 115 -12.24 7.45 -10.58
CA GLN A 115 -12.89 6.21 -10.15
C GLN A 115 -13.29 6.29 -8.68
N THR A 116 -14.43 5.69 -8.34
CA THR A 116 -14.92 5.62 -6.97
C THR A 116 -14.12 4.60 -6.15
N ILE A 117 -13.75 4.98 -4.93
CA ILE A 117 -13.26 4.06 -3.89
C ILE A 117 -14.34 3.85 -2.83
N PHE A 118 -14.25 2.74 -2.10
CA PHE A 118 -15.27 2.34 -1.12
C PHE A 118 -14.67 2.23 0.27
N ASP A 119 -15.46 2.62 1.27
CA ASP A 119 -15.14 2.38 2.67
C ASP A 119 -15.27 0.90 3.04
N ALA A 120 -14.86 0.51 4.24
CA ALA A 120 -14.95 -0.87 4.70
C ALA A 120 -16.38 -1.33 5.04
N SER A 121 -17.41 -0.50 4.85
CA SER A 121 -18.82 -0.93 4.82
C SER A 121 -19.34 -1.16 3.40
N GLY A 122 -18.58 -0.76 2.38
CA GLY A 122 -19.01 -0.81 0.98
C GLY A 122 -19.73 0.46 0.50
N ASN A 123 -19.72 1.53 1.29
CA ASN A 123 -20.25 2.81 0.84
C ASN A 123 -19.21 3.53 -0.04
N PRO A 124 -19.65 4.22 -1.10
CA PRO A 124 -18.75 5.06 -1.89
C PRO A 124 -18.23 6.22 -1.04
N ILE A 125 -16.93 6.49 -1.14
CA ILE A 125 -16.30 7.68 -0.56
C ILE A 125 -16.56 8.87 -1.48
N SER A 126 -16.86 10.04 -0.92
CA SER A 126 -17.13 11.24 -1.71
C SER A 126 -15.88 11.70 -2.47
N LYS A 127 -16.07 12.49 -3.54
CA LYS A 127 -14.95 13.02 -4.32
C LYS A 127 -14.05 13.91 -3.48
N GLU A 128 -14.65 14.72 -2.61
CA GLU A 128 -13.95 15.62 -1.70
C GLU A 128 -13.08 14.83 -0.73
N GLU A 129 -13.63 13.79 -0.11
CA GLU A 129 -12.87 12.94 0.81
C GLU A 129 -11.76 12.15 0.10
N HIS A 130 -12.01 11.67 -1.12
CA HIS A 130 -10.98 11.01 -1.94
C HIS A 130 -9.84 11.97 -2.29
N GLU A 131 -10.14 13.22 -2.64
CA GLU A 131 -9.15 14.27 -2.85
C GLU A 131 -8.34 14.52 -1.58
N GLU A 132 -8.98 14.62 -0.42
CA GLU A 132 -8.29 14.79 0.86
C GLU A 132 -7.28 13.66 1.12
N ILE A 133 -7.69 12.40 0.91
CA ILE A 133 -6.82 11.23 1.09
C ILE A 133 -5.65 11.27 0.11
N TYR A 134 -5.91 11.58 -1.17
CA TYR A 134 -4.87 11.70 -2.21
C TYR A 134 -3.86 12.79 -1.85
N ARG A 135 -4.34 13.98 -1.47
CA ARG A 135 -3.47 15.09 -1.09
C ARG A 135 -2.67 14.76 0.17
N HIS A 136 -3.28 14.15 1.18
CA HIS A 136 -2.58 13.74 2.40
C HIS A 136 -1.43 12.77 2.11
N LEU A 137 -1.64 11.81 1.20
CA LEU A 137 -0.60 10.85 0.81
C LEU A 137 0.49 11.42 -0.11
N THR A 138 0.25 12.55 -0.77
CA THR A 138 1.15 13.06 -1.82
C THR A 138 1.70 14.47 -1.57
N THR A 139 1.22 15.15 -0.53
CA THR A 139 1.61 16.51 -0.13
C THR A 139 1.63 16.67 1.38
N ASP A 140 1.89 17.90 1.84
CA ASP A 140 1.72 18.38 3.20
C ASP A 140 0.30 18.92 3.46
N PHE A 141 -0.74 18.16 3.09
CA PHE A 141 -2.11 18.68 3.07
C PHE A 141 -2.70 18.93 4.46
N LYS A 142 -2.64 17.92 5.32
CA LYS A 142 -3.35 17.91 6.60
C LYS A 142 -2.41 17.45 7.70
N ASP A 143 -2.46 18.14 8.82
CA ASP A 143 -1.80 17.71 10.04
C ASP A 143 -2.82 16.95 10.90
N ILE A 144 -2.64 15.64 10.99
CA ILE A 144 -3.54 14.75 11.73
C ILE A 144 -3.35 14.91 13.24
N TYR A 145 -2.17 15.33 13.70
CA TYR A 145 -1.80 15.37 15.11
C TYR A 145 -1.67 16.79 15.68
N GLY A 146 -1.83 17.82 14.85
CA GLY A 146 -1.83 19.23 15.26
C GLY A 146 -0.48 19.73 15.77
N ASN A 147 0.62 19.26 15.18
CA ASN A 147 1.99 19.56 15.61
C ASN A 147 2.83 20.34 14.58
N ASN A 148 2.16 20.98 13.62
CA ASN A 148 2.72 21.76 12.52
C ASN A 148 3.61 20.94 11.56
N GLN A 149 3.33 19.65 11.39
CA GLN A 149 3.97 18.82 10.36
C GLN A 149 2.92 18.11 9.52
N PRO A 150 2.28 18.84 8.58
CA PRO A 150 1.25 18.25 7.75
C PRO A 150 1.81 17.25 6.72
N GLY A 151 0.92 16.38 6.24
CA GLY A 151 1.25 15.24 5.39
C GLY A 151 1.21 13.92 6.16
N ALA A 152 1.29 12.82 5.43
CA ALA A 152 1.24 11.48 5.99
C ALA A 152 2.59 11.08 6.56
N TRP A 153 2.63 10.55 7.78
CA TRP A 153 3.86 10.10 8.45
C TRP A 153 3.54 8.82 9.22
N THR A 154 3.90 7.67 8.66
CA THR A 154 3.45 6.38 9.17
C THR A 154 4.59 5.37 9.22
N TRP A 155 4.66 4.62 10.31
CA TRP A 155 5.43 3.38 10.35
C TRP A 155 4.82 2.35 9.40
N LEU A 156 5.67 1.49 8.83
CA LEU A 156 5.26 0.32 8.05
C LEU A 156 5.86 -0.94 8.67
N ASN A 157 5.12 -2.04 8.64
CA ASN A 157 5.49 -3.30 9.27
C ASN A 157 6.52 -4.07 8.45
N ALA A 158 7.77 -3.62 8.51
CA ALA A 158 8.91 -4.21 7.83
C ALA A 158 10.20 -3.80 8.53
N GLY A 159 10.83 -4.73 9.22
CA GLY A 159 12.22 -4.65 9.66
C GLY A 159 13.15 -5.29 8.63
N PHE A 160 14.36 -4.76 8.48
CA PHE A 160 15.38 -5.31 7.59
C PHE A 160 16.49 -5.94 8.42
N VAL A 161 16.52 -7.27 8.46
CA VAL A 161 17.44 -8.03 9.31
C VAL A 161 18.47 -8.78 8.46
N GLN A 162 19.57 -9.22 9.08
CA GLN A 162 20.53 -10.09 8.40
C GLN A 162 19.84 -11.37 7.91
N GLY A 163 20.08 -11.74 6.67
CA GLY A 163 19.42 -12.88 6.05
C GLY A 163 20.07 -13.35 4.75
N THR A 164 19.26 -14.00 3.91
CA THR A 164 19.69 -14.65 2.66
C THR A 164 19.18 -13.96 1.40
N GLY A 165 18.27 -12.98 1.54
CA GLY A 165 17.73 -12.24 0.41
C GLY A 165 18.70 -11.20 -0.18
N PHE A 166 18.12 -10.28 -0.96
CA PHE A 166 18.82 -9.21 -1.63
C PHE A 166 19.70 -8.40 -0.67
N ASN A 167 20.96 -8.19 -1.03
CA ASN A 167 21.97 -7.56 -0.17
C ASN A 167 22.16 -8.22 1.21
N ASN A 168 21.95 -9.54 1.30
CA ASN A 168 22.02 -10.33 2.53
C ASN A 168 21.02 -9.87 3.60
N LEU A 169 19.84 -9.42 3.18
CA LEU A 169 18.76 -9.00 4.05
C LEU A 169 17.53 -9.90 3.91
N ASP A 170 16.85 -10.11 5.03
CA ASP A 170 15.49 -10.64 5.07
C ASP A 170 14.54 -9.53 5.55
N LEU A 171 13.30 -9.59 5.08
CA LEU A 171 12.21 -8.75 5.54
C LEU A 171 11.55 -9.42 6.75
N GLU A 172 11.55 -8.75 7.89
CA GLU A 172 10.88 -9.18 9.12
C GLU A 172 9.56 -8.43 9.30
N THR A 173 8.47 -9.18 9.49
CA THR A 173 7.13 -8.65 9.75
C THR A 173 6.67 -9.11 11.13
N ILE A 174 6.17 -8.19 11.95
CA ILE A 174 5.51 -8.52 13.22
C ILE A 174 4.08 -8.98 12.91
N ILE A 175 3.74 -10.19 13.32
CA ILE A 175 2.44 -10.84 13.05
C ILE A 175 1.62 -11.08 14.32
N GLY A 176 2.11 -10.64 15.48
CA GLY A 176 1.40 -10.74 16.75
C GLY A 176 2.31 -10.51 17.95
N ILE A 177 1.75 -10.71 19.15
CA ILE A 177 2.44 -10.66 20.43
C ILE A 177 2.22 -11.99 21.16
N ASN A 178 3.29 -12.57 21.69
CA ASN A 178 3.25 -13.78 22.51
C ASN A 178 2.74 -13.47 23.93
N ALA A 179 2.38 -14.48 24.71
CA ALA A 179 1.87 -14.29 26.08
C ALA A 179 2.88 -13.63 27.03
N ASP A 180 4.18 -13.77 26.74
CA ASP A 180 5.29 -13.15 27.49
C ASP A 180 5.58 -11.69 27.06
N GLY A 181 4.80 -11.14 26.13
CA GLY A 181 4.96 -9.79 25.61
C GLY A 181 6.03 -9.65 24.52
N THR A 182 6.69 -10.72 24.08
CA THR A 182 7.60 -10.67 22.93
C THR A 182 6.84 -10.63 21.61
N PHE A 183 7.42 -10.05 20.56
CA PHE A 183 6.79 -10.06 19.24
C PHE A 183 6.91 -11.44 18.59
N LYS A 184 5.80 -11.89 18.01
CA LYS A 184 5.78 -13.00 17.06
C LYS A 184 6.10 -12.43 15.68
N THR A 185 7.20 -12.86 15.07
CA THR A 185 7.63 -12.36 13.75
C THR A 185 7.61 -13.45 12.68
N ARG A 186 7.52 -13.02 11.41
CA ARG A 186 7.74 -13.83 10.22
C ARG A 186 8.88 -13.19 9.43
N LYS A 187 9.80 -14.02 8.92
CA LYS A 187 10.91 -13.59 8.07
C LYS A 187 10.78 -14.23 6.71
N GLU A 188 11.17 -13.48 5.69
CA GLU A 188 11.29 -13.97 4.33
C GLU A 188 12.47 -13.27 3.63
N PRO A 189 13.15 -13.93 2.67
CA PRO A 189 14.21 -13.29 1.91
C PRO A 189 13.74 -11.97 1.28
N LEU A 190 14.52 -10.90 1.44
CA LEU A 190 14.25 -9.65 0.75
C LEU A 190 14.34 -9.88 -0.75
N LEU A 191 13.27 -9.54 -1.48
CA LEU A 191 13.23 -9.64 -2.93
C LEU A 191 14.10 -8.54 -3.57
N PRO A 192 14.59 -8.76 -4.81
CA PRO A 192 15.31 -7.74 -5.55
C PRO A 192 14.56 -6.40 -5.57
N CYS A 193 15.28 -5.33 -5.27
CA CYS A 193 14.78 -3.95 -5.24
C CYS A 193 15.90 -2.97 -5.62
N LEU A 194 15.61 -1.68 -5.65
CA LEU A 194 16.62 -0.66 -5.88
C LEU A 194 17.70 -0.73 -4.77
N ASN A 195 18.96 -0.77 -5.18
CA ASN A 195 20.11 -0.85 -4.27
C ASN A 195 20.68 0.51 -3.87
N LYS A 196 19.97 1.60 -4.17
CA LYS A 196 20.39 2.97 -3.86
C LYS A 196 19.17 3.87 -3.77
N ASP A 197 19.34 4.96 -3.03
CA ASP A 197 18.36 6.02 -2.95
C ASP A 197 18.12 6.67 -4.31
N ALA A 198 16.85 6.86 -4.66
CA ALA A 198 16.46 7.50 -5.92
C ALA A 198 14.97 7.85 -5.93
N TYR A 199 14.58 8.75 -6.84
CA TYR A 199 13.19 8.76 -7.28
C TYR A 199 12.89 7.49 -8.07
N ALA A 200 11.81 6.81 -7.67
CA ALA A 200 11.37 5.54 -8.19
C ALA A 200 9.97 5.66 -8.80
N GLU A 201 9.74 4.87 -9.85
CA GLU A 201 8.42 4.69 -10.42
C GLU A 201 7.51 4.05 -9.36
N ILE A 202 6.19 4.28 -9.45
CA ILE A 202 5.20 3.65 -8.55
C ILE A 202 5.00 2.19 -8.99
N MET A 203 6.09 1.43 -8.94
CA MET A 203 6.21 0.02 -9.29
C MET A 203 7.05 -0.67 -8.22
N PHE A 204 6.44 -1.67 -7.60
CA PHE A 204 7.00 -2.35 -6.44
C PHE A 204 7.10 -3.85 -6.71
N ASN A 205 8.02 -4.53 -6.04
CA ASN A 205 8.02 -5.99 -5.98
C ASN A 205 6.86 -6.49 -5.10
N ALA A 206 6.71 -7.81 -4.98
CA ALA A 206 5.64 -8.41 -4.18
C ALA A 206 5.69 -8.06 -2.67
N GLN A 207 6.82 -7.53 -2.19
CA GLN A 207 6.98 -7.02 -0.82
C GLN A 207 6.65 -5.54 -0.67
N GLY A 208 6.27 -4.85 -1.75
CA GLY A 208 5.97 -3.42 -1.75
C GLY A 208 7.22 -2.53 -1.76
N ILE A 209 8.38 -3.06 -2.16
CA ILE A 209 9.64 -2.32 -2.21
C ILE A 209 9.92 -1.88 -3.66
N ALA A 210 10.39 -0.65 -3.84
CA ALA A 210 10.60 -0.06 -5.16
C ALA A 210 11.66 -0.81 -5.98
N THR A 211 11.38 -1.04 -7.26
CA THR A 211 12.26 -1.82 -8.16
C THR A 211 12.85 -1.01 -9.30
N THR A 212 12.21 0.09 -9.68
CA THR A 212 12.55 0.82 -10.91
C THR A 212 12.77 2.30 -10.61
N LYS A 213 13.93 2.81 -11.03
CA LYS A 213 14.30 4.22 -10.92
C LYS A 213 13.62 5.00 -12.04
N THR A 214 13.06 6.18 -11.73
CA THR A 214 12.56 7.08 -12.76
C THR A 214 13.69 7.69 -13.59
N ARG A 215 13.41 8.01 -14.86
CA ARG A 215 14.34 8.80 -15.68
C ARG A 215 14.62 10.19 -15.10
N LYS A 216 13.58 10.87 -14.60
CA LYS A 216 13.67 12.18 -13.95
C LYS A 216 13.86 12.02 -12.44
N GLN A 217 14.88 12.65 -11.87
CA GLN A 217 15.22 12.57 -10.45
C GLN A 217 14.72 13.78 -9.66
N GLU A 218 13.46 14.11 -9.91
CA GLU A 218 12.74 15.19 -9.25
C GLU A 218 11.36 14.66 -8.88
N TYR A 219 10.80 15.16 -7.78
CA TYR A 219 9.48 14.73 -7.35
C TYR A 219 8.41 15.19 -8.35
N LYS A 220 7.57 14.27 -8.78
CA LYS A 220 6.36 14.56 -9.53
C LYS A 220 5.18 13.86 -8.87
N ARG A 221 4.30 14.68 -8.31
CA ARG A 221 3.13 14.24 -7.54
C ARG A 221 2.31 13.23 -8.33
N GLY A 222 2.00 12.10 -7.70
CA GLY A 222 1.20 11.04 -8.32
C GLY A 222 1.92 10.24 -9.41
N GLU A 223 3.21 10.49 -9.66
CA GLU A 223 3.97 9.78 -10.70
C GLU A 223 5.20 9.07 -10.17
N ASN A 224 5.82 9.60 -9.12
CA ASN A 224 6.98 8.98 -8.51
C ASN A 224 7.01 9.19 -6.99
N ILE A 225 7.89 8.44 -6.34
CA ILE A 225 8.21 8.61 -4.92
C ILE A 225 9.71 8.62 -4.75
N TYR A 226 10.21 9.27 -3.70
CA TYR A 226 11.59 9.08 -3.30
C TYR A 226 11.72 7.78 -2.50
N PHE A 227 12.63 6.91 -2.91
CA PHE A 227 12.89 5.65 -2.25
C PHE A 227 14.22 5.73 -1.51
N TYR A 228 14.22 5.37 -0.22
CA TYR A 228 15.44 5.10 0.52
C TYR A 228 15.67 3.60 0.59
N ASN A 229 16.85 3.12 0.20
CA ASN A 229 17.10 1.69 0.11
C ASN A 229 17.14 1.00 1.49
N PRO A 230 16.83 -0.31 1.56
CA PRO A 230 16.90 -1.08 2.80
C PRO A 230 18.28 -1.07 3.44
N VAL A 231 18.32 -0.90 4.76
CA VAL A 231 19.54 -0.93 5.58
C VAL A 231 19.35 -1.92 6.72
N LYS A 232 20.39 -2.72 7.03
CA LYS A 232 20.37 -3.66 8.15
C LYS A 232 20.05 -2.96 9.48
N GLY A 233 19.11 -3.51 10.23
CA GLY A 233 18.65 -2.99 11.53
C GLY A 233 17.67 -1.82 11.42
N ALA A 234 17.32 -1.39 10.21
CA ALA A 234 16.33 -0.34 9.99
C ALA A 234 14.93 -0.92 9.83
N VAL A 235 13.94 -0.04 9.88
CA VAL A 235 12.53 -0.33 9.58
C VAL A 235 12.00 0.54 8.46
N ALA A 236 10.93 0.10 7.82
CA ALA A 236 10.24 0.85 6.80
C ALA A 236 9.29 1.90 7.39
N GLY A 237 9.14 3.01 6.68
CA GLY A 237 8.12 4.02 6.94
C GLY A 237 7.76 4.76 5.67
N PHE A 238 6.65 5.49 5.71
CA PHE A 238 6.23 6.37 4.65
C PHE A 238 6.10 7.79 5.17
N ARG A 239 6.50 8.77 4.35
CA ARG A 239 6.32 10.19 4.65
C ARG A 239 5.92 10.97 3.40
N SER A 240 4.97 11.88 3.51
CA SER A 240 4.72 12.93 2.52
C SER A 240 4.87 14.33 3.13
N ASN A 241 5.31 15.27 2.30
CA ASN A 241 5.33 16.71 2.58
C ASN A 241 5.19 17.49 1.26
N SER A 242 5.31 18.83 1.29
CA SER A 242 5.16 19.67 0.09
C SER A 242 6.15 19.34 -1.02
N GLY A 243 7.33 18.84 -0.67
CA GLY A 243 8.43 18.60 -1.61
C GLY A 243 8.53 17.15 -2.11
N ARG A 244 7.93 16.17 -1.43
CA ARG A 244 8.01 14.75 -1.81
C ARG A 244 7.03 13.85 -1.06
N ALA A 245 6.75 12.69 -1.67
CA ALA A 245 6.37 11.47 -0.97
C ALA A 245 7.56 10.50 -0.97
N ASP A 246 7.86 9.89 0.17
CA ASP A 246 8.97 8.96 0.33
C ASP A 246 8.58 7.63 0.99
N LEU A 247 9.08 6.53 0.42
CA LEU A 247 9.13 5.22 1.04
C LEU A 247 10.53 5.04 1.62
N GLY A 248 10.65 5.13 2.93
CA GLY A 248 11.91 5.08 3.64
C GLY A 248 12.20 3.70 4.22
N CYS A 249 13.24 3.00 3.76
CA CYS A 249 13.67 1.70 4.30
C CYS A 249 14.94 1.75 5.18
N GLY A 250 15.32 2.94 5.64
CA GLY A 250 16.51 3.21 6.44
C GLY A 250 16.24 3.87 7.79
N ARG A 251 15.01 3.80 8.31
CA ARG A 251 14.65 4.48 9.56
C ARG A 251 15.13 3.72 10.78
N ASN A 252 15.64 4.45 11.78
CA ASN A 252 15.99 3.88 13.07
C ASN A 252 14.70 3.46 13.82
N PRO A 253 14.53 2.18 14.21
CA PRO A 253 13.35 1.71 14.94
C PRO A 253 13.14 2.38 16.29
N ALA A 254 14.22 2.86 16.94
CA ALA A 254 14.16 3.61 18.19
C ALA A 254 13.79 5.08 18.00
N GLY A 255 13.79 5.57 16.76
CA GLY A 255 13.35 6.92 16.46
C GLY A 255 11.89 7.11 16.88
N SER A 256 11.59 8.26 17.45
CA SER A 256 10.22 8.70 17.70
C SER A 256 10.09 10.14 17.23
N ASN A 257 8.91 10.49 16.72
CA ASN A 257 8.62 11.84 16.27
C ASN A 257 7.15 12.12 16.52
N SER A 258 6.83 13.32 17.00
CA SER A 258 5.47 13.71 17.37
C SER A 258 4.49 13.67 16.20
N SER A 259 4.96 13.64 14.95
CA SER A 259 4.15 13.54 13.71
C SER A 259 4.09 12.12 13.17
N LEU A 260 5.01 11.26 13.61
CA LEU A 260 5.11 9.89 13.15
C LEU A 260 4.15 9.01 13.94
N GLY A 261 3.15 8.47 13.24
CA GLY A 261 2.16 7.57 13.79
C GLY A 261 2.02 6.31 12.94
N VAL A 262 0.78 5.88 12.73
CA VAL A 262 0.48 4.68 11.94
C VAL A 262 -0.92 4.71 11.37
N ARG A 263 -1.08 4.12 10.18
CA ARG A 263 -2.39 3.68 9.70
C ARG A 263 -2.68 2.27 10.16
N ALA A 264 -3.81 2.03 10.80
CA ALA A 264 -4.21 0.68 11.17
C ALA A 264 -4.80 -0.04 9.95
N ALA A 265 -4.50 -1.33 9.83
CA ALA A 265 -5.08 -2.21 8.84
C ALA A 265 -5.74 -3.42 9.52
N ARG A 266 -6.75 -3.97 8.84
CA ARG A 266 -7.48 -5.14 9.32
C ARG A 266 -7.87 -6.05 8.16
N ASP A 267 -7.72 -7.34 8.42
CA ASP A 267 -8.24 -8.39 7.57
C ASP A 267 -9.75 -8.51 7.76
N LYS A 268 -10.50 -8.68 6.66
CA LYS A 268 -11.90 -9.08 6.70
C LYS A 268 -11.96 -10.49 7.27
N VAL A 269 -12.94 -10.74 8.13
CA VAL A 269 -13.23 -12.06 8.69
C VAL A 269 -14.37 -12.67 7.90
#